data_AF-A0A1N7J0L0-F1
#
_entry.id   AF-A0A1N7J0L0-F1
#
_cell.length_a   1.000
_cell.length_b   1.000
_cell.length_c   1.000
_cell.angle_alpha   90.00
_cell.angle_beta   90.00
_cell.angle_gamma   90.00
#
_symmetry.space_group_name_H-M   'P 1'
#
loop_
_entity.id
_entity.type
_entity.pdbx_description
1 polymer ?
#
loop_
_entity_poly.entity_id
_entity_poly.type
_entity_poly.pdbx_seq_one_letter_code
_entity_poly.pdbx_strand_id
1 'polypeptide(L)'
;MRWFGFFLFAALFLGFATCAQAETKEWGEKINVAPDKTWKIEFNTELERSSVNDFAVMVEDENEIGYPVTVTLMDDDKTVKVEPETDYLVDTKYTLHIVEDRIKAKHGKNTIQNKVEMPFYVSKEFQLVTLDSLEDWDFGTSYDSLSEGVANAGEGQVIIKNGNIFWAPEGSQLVTNAFTIFYTDASLGTSSTYVNGQVELNYVRSRSNAIEAELAGKRVFVKPEDVTFIPEDFQKIESDSRPGASYYRNVNGTLQHTIYRALSNSYVTYSYGKAPDSLGEGEIVTSWDGTTFNGEEATFFNNLDLRRQGHYNGEMLDEYIASQHPDSPLIGHGDAFVTVAEEQGVNALYLMAHAIHESAWGKSAIARDKNNLFGIDAVDGNAYDGAMVFESFEGSIRYLAEKKLTTEYLVEKGEHFNGYTLGNKSTGMNVKYASDPYWGQKIAGHMYRADQYLGGHDQKLLEDENYEVTERFGEDEENSEEKPEE
;
A
#
# COMPACT_ATOMS: atom_id res chain seq x y z
N MET A 1 -36.15 -16.70 35.34
CA MET A 1 -35.81 -17.58 36.48
C MET A 1 -34.46 -18.23 36.17
N ARG A 2 -33.45 -17.99 37.02
CA ARG A 2 -32.16 -18.72 37.17
C ARG A 2 -31.20 -18.70 35.95
N TRP A 3 -30.09 -17.95 35.98
CA TRP A 3 -28.77 -18.28 36.57
C TRP A 3 -28.13 -19.59 36.07
N PHE A 4 -27.16 -19.42 35.18
CA PHE A 4 -25.91 -20.18 34.97
C PHE A 4 -24.84 -19.06 34.89
N GLY A 5 -23.77 -18.94 35.66
CA GLY A 5 -22.91 -19.90 36.35
C GLY A 5 -21.69 -20.17 35.46
N PHE A 6 -20.48 -19.71 35.84
CA PHE A 6 -19.21 -20.45 35.72
C PHE A 6 -18.06 -19.77 36.48
N PHE A 7 -17.26 -20.61 37.14
CA PHE A 7 -16.12 -20.35 38.03
C PHE A 7 -14.82 -20.01 37.29
N LEU A 8 -13.87 -19.34 37.96
CA LEU A 8 -12.44 -19.48 37.70
C LEU A 8 -11.69 -19.88 38.99
N PHE A 9 -10.71 -20.76 38.81
CA PHE A 9 -9.93 -21.51 39.78
C PHE A 9 -9.16 -20.68 40.83
N ALA A 10 -9.11 -21.17 42.07
CA ALA A 10 -8.11 -20.77 43.06
C ALA A 10 -7.03 -21.85 43.16
N ALA A 11 -5.79 -21.52 42.77
CA ALA A 11 -4.60 -22.24 43.18
C ALA A 11 -3.97 -21.50 44.36
N LEU A 12 -3.77 -22.23 45.46
CA LEU A 12 -3.17 -21.75 46.70
C LEU A 12 -1.67 -21.49 46.47
N PHE A 13 -1.24 -20.23 46.53
CA PHE A 13 0.18 -19.89 46.75
C PHE A 13 0.34 -19.18 48.08
N LEU A 14 1.33 -19.66 48.84
CA LEU A 14 1.76 -19.15 50.12
C LEU A 14 2.16 -17.67 50.02
N GLY A 15 1.81 -16.94 51.09
CA GLY A 15 1.86 -15.49 51.13
C GLY A 15 3.26 -14.90 51.00
N PHE A 16 3.32 -13.87 50.17
CA PHE A 16 3.86 -12.57 50.57
C PHE A 16 2.75 -11.56 50.38
N ALA A 17 2.49 -10.71 51.38
CA ALA A 17 1.61 -9.57 51.21
C ALA A 17 2.30 -8.57 50.27
N THR A 18 2.06 -8.71 48.97
CA THR A 18 2.23 -7.60 48.05
C THR A 18 1.05 -6.67 48.31
N CYS A 19 1.33 -5.45 48.78
CA CYS A 19 0.38 -4.35 48.64
C CYS A 19 -0.04 -4.36 47.16
N ALA A 20 -1.33 -4.58 46.89
CA ALA A 20 -1.86 -4.35 45.55
C ALA A 20 -1.64 -2.86 45.28
N GLN A 21 -0.64 -2.55 44.46
CA GLN A 21 -0.44 -1.21 43.95
C GLN A 21 -1.66 -0.94 43.06
N ALA A 22 -2.37 0.16 43.30
CA ALA A 22 -3.49 0.54 42.45
C ALA A 22 -2.99 0.57 40.99
N GLU A 23 -3.58 -0.22 40.11
CA GLU A 23 -3.17 -0.28 38.71
C GLU A 23 -3.69 0.98 38.01
N THR A 24 -2.79 1.90 37.64
CA THR A 24 -3.13 3.06 36.81
C THR A 24 -3.57 2.59 35.44
N LYS A 25 -4.72 3.09 34.98
CA LYS A 25 -5.19 2.92 33.61
C LYS A 25 -4.70 4.09 32.77
N GLU A 26 -3.72 3.84 31.92
CA GLU A 26 -3.24 4.84 30.96
C GLU A 26 -4.13 4.89 29.72
N TRP A 27 -4.52 6.11 29.35
CA TRP A 27 -5.07 6.43 28.04
C TRP A 27 -3.92 6.91 27.15
N GLY A 28 -3.98 6.55 25.87
CA GLY A 28 -2.95 6.94 24.91
C GLY A 28 -2.76 8.45 24.82
N GLU A 29 -1.51 8.87 24.66
CA GLU A 29 -1.11 10.27 24.57
C GLU A 29 -1.84 11.03 23.46
N LYS A 30 -2.15 12.30 23.73
CA LYS A 30 -2.75 13.22 22.75
C LYS A 30 -1.77 14.32 22.38
N ILE A 31 -1.44 14.45 21.11
CA ILE A 31 -0.56 15.51 20.61
C ILE A 31 -1.33 16.51 19.75
N ASN A 32 -0.71 17.65 19.43
CA ASN A 32 -1.34 18.75 18.70
C ASN A 32 -2.63 19.25 19.38
N VAL A 33 -2.62 19.33 20.70
CA VAL A 33 -3.74 19.85 21.49
C VAL A 33 -3.74 21.37 21.46
N ALA A 34 -4.89 21.97 21.16
CA ALA A 34 -5.06 23.42 21.15
C ALA A 34 -4.93 24.02 22.57
N PRO A 35 -4.40 25.25 22.72
CA PRO A 35 -4.25 25.92 24.02
C PRO A 35 -5.56 26.10 24.80
N ASP A 36 -6.69 26.27 24.11
CA ASP A 36 -8.03 26.46 24.69
C ASP A 36 -8.80 25.13 24.85
N LYS A 37 -8.12 23.98 24.77
CA LYS A 37 -8.77 22.67 24.72
C LYS A 37 -9.67 22.41 25.93
N THR A 38 -10.95 22.26 25.64
CA THR A 38 -11.94 21.68 26.55
C THR A 38 -12.01 20.16 26.39
N TRP A 39 -11.93 19.42 27.48
CA TRP A 39 -12.13 17.97 27.50
C TRP A 39 -13.57 17.63 27.87
N LYS A 40 -14.11 16.58 27.23
CA LYS A 40 -15.40 15.97 27.59
C LYS A 40 -15.15 14.51 27.88
N ILE A 41 -15.37 14.11 29.12
CA ILE A 41 -15.12 12.76 29.62
C ILE A 41 -16.47 12.09 29.84
N GLU A 42 -16.80 11.11 29.02
CA GLU A 42 -18.05 10.36 29.13
C GLU A 42 -17.89 9.16 30.06
N PHE A 43 -18.79 9.05 31.04
CA PHE A 43 -18.87 7.93 31.95
C PHE A 43 -20.02 7.00 31.56
N ASN A 44 -19.84 5.70 31.79
CA ASN A 44 -20.86 4.68 31.49
C ASN A 44 -22.07 4.71 32.43
N THR A 45 -22.07 5.57 33.45
CA THR A 45 -23.11 5.67 34.48
C THR A 45 -23.32 7.13 34.88
N GLU A 46 -24.52 7.45 35.37
CA GLU A 46 -24.81 8.79 35.90
C GLU A 46 -24.01 9.06 37.17
N LEU A 47 -23.53 10.28 37.34
CA LEU A 47 -22.60 10.70 38.38
C LEU A 47 -23.28 11.54 39.46
N GLU A 48 -22.80 11.40 40.70
CA GLU A 48 -23.18 12.27 41.79
C GLU A 48 -22.54 13.64 41.60
N ARG A 49 -23.34 14.68 41.34
CA ARG A 49 -22.87 16.04 41.02
C ARG A 49 -21.89 16.64 42.03
N SER A 50 -22.03 16.32 43.31
CA SER A 50 -21.13 16.77 44.39
C SER A 50 -19.72 16.17 44.31
N SER A 51 -19.57 15.02 43.64
CA SER A 51 -18.31 14.29 43.50
C SER A 51 -17.46 14.76 42.32
N VAL A 52 -18.03 15.57 41.43
CA VAL A 52 -17.37 16.11 40.23
C VAL A 52 -16.77 17.47 40.57
N ASN A 53 -15.45 17.53 40.69
CA ASN A 53 -14.66 18.72 41.02
C ASN A 53 -13.19 18.54 40.59
N ASP A 54 -12.39 19.58 40.78
CA ASP A 54 -10.96 19.67 40.47
C ASP A 54 -10.04 18.79 41.35
N PHE A 55 -10.54 18.20 42.43
CA PHE A 55 -9.83 17.14 43.17
C PHE A 55 -10.09 15.74 42.61
N ALA A 56 -11.15 15.59 41.81
CA ALA A 56 -11.58 14.33 41.23
C ALA A 56 -11.10 14.16 39.78
N VAL A 57 -11.07 15.28 39.04
CA VAL A 57 -10.47 15.38 37.71
C VAL A 57 -9.55 16.59 37.72
N MET A 58 -8.27 16.37 37.44
CA MET A 58 -7.26 17.42 37.51
C MET A 58 -6.33 17.34 36.31
N VAL A 59 -5.61 18.43 36.05
CA VAL A 59 -4.53 18.46 35.07
C VAL A 59 -3.25 18.83 35.82
N GLU A 60 -2.14 18.18 35.49
CA GLU A 60 -0.80 18.54 35.95
C GLU A 60 0.07 18.91 34.74
N ASP A 61 1.04 19.79 34.93
CA ASP A 61 2.08 20.06 33.93
C ASP A 61 3.21 19.02 33.98
N GLU A 62 4.22 19.18 33.11
CA GLU A 62 5.38 18.31 33.03
C GLU A 62 6.22 18.20 34.32
N ASN A 63 6.05 19.13 35.27
CA ASN A 63 6.71 19.14 36.57
C ASN A 63 5.82 18.56 37.68
N GLU A 64 4.70 17.90 37.32
CA GLU A 64 3.69 17.36 38.24
C GLU A 64 3.02 18.47 39.09
N ILE A 65 2.97 19.70 38.57
CA ILE A 65 2.30 20.83 39.23
C ILE A 65 0.89 20.96 38.70
N GLY A 66 -0.10 20.99 39.60
CA GLY A 66 -1.51 21.13 39.25
C GLY A 66 -1.81 22.39 38.45
N TYR A 67 -2.45 22.22 37.29
CA TYR A 67 -2.89 23.27 36.38
C TYR A 67 -4.36 23.65 36.66
N PRO A 68 -4.70 24.95 36.80
CA PRO A 68 -6.07 25.38 37.13
C PRO A 68 -7.09 25.01 36.04
N VAL A 69 -8.11 24.24 36.43
CA VAL A 69 -9.21 23.82 35.56
C VAL A 69 -10.56 23.95 36.25
N THR A 70 -11.57 24.34 35.47
CA THR A 70 -12.97 24.25 35.88
C THR A 70 -13.53 22.89 35.48
N VAL A 71 -14.05 22.15 36.46
CA VAL A 71 -14.64 20.82 36.26
C VAL A 71 -16.14 20.89 36.50
N THR A 72 -16.94 20.55 35.48
CA THR A 72 -18.41 20.63 35.56
C THR A 72 -19.08 19.36 35.04
N LEU A 73 -20.15 18.93 35.72
CA LEU A 73 -21.02 17.85 35.25
C LEU A 73 -22.09 18.41 34.31
N MET A 74 -22.15 17.89 33.09
CA MET A 74 -23.13 18.27 32.07
C MET A 74 -24.55 17.78 32.40
N ASP A 75 -25.53 18.21 31.61
CA ASP A 75 -26.97 17.95 31.86
C ASP A 75 -27.39 16.48 31.69
N ASP A 76 -26.56 15.67 31.03
CA ASP A 76 -26.77 14.22 30.90
C ASP A 76 -26.41 13.44 32.17
N ASP A 77 -25.88 14.13 33.19
CA ASP A 77 -25.30 13.56 34.42
C ASP A 77 -24.21 12.50 34.17
N LYS A 78 -23.66 12.38 32.95
CA LYS A 78 -22.67 11.36 32.57
C LYS A 78 -21.39 11.94 31.99
N THR A 79 -21.44 13.15 31.47
CA THR A 79 -20.30 13.80 30.83
C THR A 79 -19.71 14.84 31.76
N VAL A 80 -18.43 14.69 32.09
CA VAL A 80 -17.65 15.70 32.82
C VAL A 80 -16.91 16.58 31.81
N LYS A 81 -17.14 17.88 31.88
CA LYS A 81 -16.45 18.90 31.09
C LYS A 81 -15.31 19.47 31.93
N VAL A 82 -14.10 19.48 31.37
CA VAL A 82 -12.89 20.04 32.00
C VAL A 82 -12.39 21.16 31.10
N GLU A 83 -12.36 22.38 31.64
CA GLU A 83 -11.95 23.59 30.92
C GLU A 83 -10.74 24.22 31.61
N PRO A 84 -9.67 24.57 30.87
CA PRO A 84 -8.60 25.37 31.44
C PRO A 84 -9.13 26.73 31.88
N GLU A 85 -8.75 27.21 33.08
CA GLU A 85 -9.11 28.57 33.50
C GLU A 85 -8.31 29.64 32.73
N THR A 86 -7.16 29.26 32.18
CA THR A 86 -6.32 30.05 31.29
C THR A 86 -5.71 29.11 30.27
N ASP A 87 -5.61 29.53 29.00
CA ASP A 87 -5.03 28.75 27.92
C ASP A 87 -3.75 28.04 28.35
N TYR A 88 -3.66 26.74 28.05
CA TYR A 88 -2.45 25.97 28.28
C TYR A 88 -1.27 26.60 27.55
N LEU A 89 -0.07 26.46 28.11
CA LEU A 89 1.15 26.89 27.43
C LEU A 89 1.41 25.98 26.23
N VAL A 90 1.77 26.60 25.10
CA VAL A 90 2.21 25.89 23.90
C VAL A 90 3.60 25.29 24.13
N ASP A 91 3.88 24.21 23.39
CA ASP A 91 5.13 23.46 23.48
C ASP A 91 5.36 22.90 24.90
N THR A 92 4.28 22.42 25.52
CA THR A 92 4.30 21.94 26.90
C THR A 92 3.47 20.67 27.04
N LYS A 93 3.99 19.72 27.81
CA LYS A 93 3.29 18.48 28.17
C LYS A 93 2.48 18.66 29.45
N TYR A 94 1.29 18.08 29.44
CA TYR A 94 0.37 18.02 30.56
C TYR A 94 -0.15 16.60 30.72
N THR A 95 -0.70 16.28 31.89
CA THR A 95 -1.40 15.02 32.13
C THR A 95 -2.76 15.29 32.75
N LEU A 96 -3.82 14.75 32.13
CA LEU A 96 -5.14 14.74 32.73
C LEU A 96 -5.27 13.50 33.63
N HIS A 97 -5.69 13.69 34.87
CA HIS A 97 -5.91 12.62 35.83
C HIS A 97 -7.39 12.52 36.20
N ILE A 98 -7.90 11.29 36.23
CA ILE A 98 -9.12 10.95 36.96
C ILE A 98 -8.69 10.20 38.20
N VAL A 99 -8.88 10.82 39.35
CA VAL A 99 -8.40 10.30 40.63
C VAL A 99 -9.33 9.17 41.09
N GLU A 100 -8.75 8.04 41.46
CA GLU A 100 -9.48 6.91 42.03
C GLU A 100 -10.29 7.32 43.27
N ASP A 101 -11.45 6.69 43.46
CA ASP A 101 -12.32 6.90 44.61
C ASP A 101 -12.89 8.32 44.83
N ARG A 102 -12.66 9.26 43.90
CA ARG A 102 -13.17 10.64 43.99
C ARG A 102 -14.49 10.86 43.26
N ILE A 103 -14.69 10.24 42.10
CA ILE A 103 -15.95 10.29 41.34
C ILE A 103 -16.88 9.16 41.78
N LYS A 104 -18.15 9.50 42.07
CA LYS A 104 -19.17 8.57 42.54
C LYS A 104 -20.32 8.44 41.55
N ALA A 105 -20.84 7.23 41.40
CA ALA A 105 -22.10 7.02 40.70
C ALA A 105 -23.28 7.63 41.48
N LYS A 106 -24.23 8.26 40.78
CA LYS A 106 -25.48 8.81 41.34
C LYS A 106 -26.34 7.73 42.00
N HIS A 107 -26.26 6.50 41.47
CA HIS A 107 -26.96 5.34 41.98
C HIS A 107 -25.98 4.23 42.32
N GLY A 108 -25.99 3.79 43.58
CA GLY A 108 -25.09 2.74 44.09
C GLY A 108 -23.92 3.30 44.90
N LYS A 109 -22.88 2.48 45.13
CA LYS A 109 -21.66 2.84 45.86
C LYS A 109 -20.40 2.76 44.99
N ASN A 110 -20.57 2.70 43.68
CA ASN A 110 -19.46 2.49 42.76
C ASN A 110 -18.66 3.78 42.60
N THR A 111 -17.35 3.64 42.71
CA THR A 111 -16.35 4.67 42.40
C THR A 111 -15.44 4.17 41.28
N ILE A 112 -14.72 5.10 40.66
CA ILE A 112 -13.59 4.75 39.79
C ILE A 112 -12.54 4.04 40.64
N GLN A 113 -12.24 2.78 40.30
CA GLN A 113 -11.37 1.91 41.10
C GLN A 113 -9.87 2.10 40.81
N ASN A 114 -9.54 2.66 39.65
CA ASN A 114 -8.17 2.82 39.18
C ASN A 114 -7.95 4.27 38.78
N LYS A 115 -6.82 4.86 39.16
CA LYS A 115 -6.36 6.14 38.62
C LYS A 115 -6.37 6.05 37.09
N VAL A 116 -6.89 7.05 36.41
CA VAL A 116 -6.78 7.16 34.95
C VAL A 116 -5.86 8.31 34.63
N GLU A 117 -4.95 8.12 33.69
CA GLU A 117 -4.04 9.16 33.22
C GLU A 117 -4.11 9.28 31.70
N MET A 118 -4.04 10.51 31.20
CA MET A 118 -3.98 10.78 29.78
C MET A 118 -2.97 11.91 29.56
N PRO A 119 -1.73 11.60 29.16
CA PRO A 119 -0.78 12.62 28.77
C PRO A 119 -1.27 13.34 27.51
N PHE A 120 -1.00 14.63 27.43
CA PHE A 120 -1.23 15.41 26.23
C PHE A 120 -0.21 16.53 26.04
N TYR A 121 0.14 16.79 24.79
CA TYR A 121 1.08 17.83 24.38
C TYR A 121 0.33 18.95 23.68
N VAL A 122 0.43 20.15 24.24
CA VAL A 122 -0.18 21.35 23.69
C VAL A 122 0.78 21.97 22.69
N SER A 123 0.31 22.18 21.47
CA SER A 123 1.13 22.77 20.41
C SER A 123 0.26 23.55 19.44
N LYS A 124 0.92 24.36 18.61
CA LYS A 124 0.34 24.89 17.39
C LYS A 124 0.13 23.79 16.35
N GLU A 125 -0.29 24.19 15.15
CA GLU A 125 -0.69 23.30 14.07
C GLU A 125 0.42 22.35 13.60
N PHE A 126 1.66 22.85 13.47
CA PHE A 126 2.81 22.09 13.00
C PHE A 126 3.88 22.03 14.08
N GLN A 127 4.36 20.84 14.40
CA GLN A 127 5.27 20.60 15.50
C GLN A 127 6.61 20.12 14.97
N LEU A 128 7.69 20.82 15.30
CA LEU A 128 9.05 20.33 15.04
C LEU A 128 9.38 19.22 16.03
N VAL A 129 9.95 18.11 15.55
CA VAL A 129 10.43 17.03 16.40
C VAL A 129 11.79 16.55 15.95
N THR A 130 12.57 16.05 16.90
CA THR A 130 13.83 15.34 16.63
C THR A 130 13.55 13.85 16.77
N LEU A 131 14.05 13.05 15.82
CA LEU A 131 13.76 11.62 15.76
C LEU A 131 14.86 10.82 16.47
N ASP A 132 14.51 10.10 17.53
CA ASP A 132 15.36 9.06 18.12
C ASP A 132 15.13 7.70 17.42
N SER A 133 13.88 7.48 17.00
CA SER A 133 13.49 6.38 16.12
C SER A 133 12.27 6.79 15.28
N LEU A 134 11.76 5.90 14.43
CA LEU A 134 10.54 6.17 13.68
C LEU A 134 9.29 6.33 14.57
N GLU A 135 9.32 5.80 15.80
CA GLU A 135 8.18 5.78 16.72
C GLU A 135 8.39 6.62 17.99
N ASP A 136 9.59 7.16 18.20
CA ASP A 136 9.96 7.89 19.43
C ASP A 136 10.64 9.22 19.09
N TRP A 137 10.05 10.30 19.58
CA TRP A 137 10.34 11.66 19.13
C TRP A 137 10.46 12.63 20.30
N ASP A 138 11.46 13.50 20.23
CA ASP A 138 11.62 14.65 21.11
C ASP A 138 10.87 15.86 20.54
N PHE A 139 9.88 16.36 21.29
CA PHE A 139 9.08 17.51 20.89
C PHE A 139 9.85 18.83 21.03
N GLY A 140 9.87 19.62 19.96
CA GLY A 140 10.47 20.95 19.91
C GLY A 140 9.46 22.09 19.88
N THR A 141 9.80 23.16 19.16
CA THR A 141 8.91 24.32 18.95
C THR A 141 7.83 24.03 17.92
N SER A 142 6.61 24.51 18.16
CA SER A 142 5.51 24.46 17.19
C SER A 142 5.25 25.79 16.48
N TYR A 143 4.59 25.70 15.32
CA TYR A 143 4.38 26.77 14.37
C TYR A 143 2.95 26.73 13.80
N ASP A 144 2.43 27.91 13.44
CA ASP A 144 1.10 28.04 12.83
C ASP A 144 1.10 27.67 11.35
N SER A 145 2.27 27.62 10.71
CA SER A 145 2.41 27.25 9.30
C SER A 145 3.57 26.30 9.05
N LEU A 146 3.38 25.38 8.11
CA LEU A 146 4.42 24.44 7.68
C LEU A 146 5.68 25.18 7.20
N SER A 147 5.52 26.27 6.44
CA SER A 147 6.65 27.05 5.91
C SER A 147 7.53 27.66 7.01
N GLU A 148 6.93 28.08 8.12
CA GLU A 148 7.68 28.63 9.25
C GLU A 148 8.44 27.53 9.98
N GLY A 149 7.80 26.37 10.20
CA GLY A 149 8.48 25.21 10.76
C GLY A 149 9.67 24.76 9.91
N VAL A 150 9.50 24.68 8.58
CA VAL A 150 10.57 24.28 7.66
C VAL A 150 11.73 25.27 7.70
N ALA A 151 11.45 26.57 7.81
CA ALA A 151 12.49 27.60 7.88
C ALA A 151 13.33 27.54 9.17
N ASN A 152 12.84 26.88 10.22
CA ASN A 152 13.51 26.74 11.50
C ASN A 152 14.00 25.30 11.78
N ALA A 153 13.72 24.35 10.90
CA ALA A 153 14.14 22.97 11.07
C ALA A 153 15.67 22.84 10.92
N GLY A 154 16.28 22.16 11.88
CA GLY A 154 17.70 21.78 11.88
C GLY A 154 17.94 20.37 11.34
N GLU A 155 19.20 19.94 11.43
CA GLU A 155 19.63 18.59 11.08
C GLU A 155 18.98 17.54 12.00
N GLY A 156 18.55 16.41 11.42
CA GLY A 156 17.86 15.33 12.16
C GLY A 156 16.41 15.62 12.57
N GLN A 157 15.85 16.77 12.17
CA GLN A 157 14.50 17.19 12.55
C GLN A 157 13.48 17.02 11.43
N VAL A 158 12.26 16.69 11.83
CA VAL A 158 11.09 16.60 10.94
C VAL A 158 9.94 17.43 11.51
N ILE A 159 8.91 17.68 10.70
CA ILE A 159 7.71 18.38 11.14
C ILE A 159 6.53 17.44 11.11
N ILE A 160 5.84 17.33 12.24
CA ILE A 160 4.64 16.52 12.39
C ILE A 160 3.39 17.38 12.55
N LYS A 161 2.25 16.77 12.24
CA LYS A 161 0.93 17.28 12.61
C LYS A 161 0.00 16.10 12.86
N ASN A 162 -0.63 16.09 14.03
CA ASN A 162 -1.49 15.02 14.54
C ASN A 162 -0.82 13.63 14.48
N GLY A 163 0.48 13.56 14.75
CA GLY A 163 1.23 12.30 14.76
C GLY A 163 1.63 11.76 13.39
N ASN A 164 1.48 12.54 12.33
CA ASN A 164 1.98 12.17 11.00
C ASN A 164 3.08 13.15 10.62
N ILE A 165 4.14 12.66 9.97
CA ILE A 165 5.20 13.50 9.44
C ILE A 165 4.67 14.21 8.18
N PHE A 166 4.63 15.54 8.23
CA PHE A 166 4.20 16.39 7.12
C PHE A 166 5.38 16.88 6.28
N TRP A 167 6.59 16.92 6.84
CA TRP A 167 7.81 17.30 6.13
C TRP A 167 9.02 16.61 6.75
N ALA A 168 9.97 16.23 5.90
CA ALA A 168 11.30 15.77 6.27
C ALA A 168 12.35 16.42 5.34
N PRO A 169 13.63 16.45 5.74
CA PRO A 169 14.72 16.96 4.92
C PRO A 169 14.84 16.27 3.55
N GLU A 170 15.40 16.98 2.58
CA GLU A 170 15.78 16.41 1.29
C GLU A 170 16.70 15.19 1.48
N GLY A 171 16.55 14.15 0.65
CA GLY A 171 17.21 12.85 0.83
C GLY A 171 16.39 11.82 1.61
N SER A 172 15.33 12.25 2.33
CA SER A 172 14.39 11.32 2.96
C SER A 172 13.61 10.49 1.92
N GLN A 173 13.43 9.21 2.20
CA GLN A 173 12.56 8.33 1.42
C GLN A 173 11.12 8.47 1.85
N LEU A 174 10.18 8.26 0.92
CA LEU A 174 8.75 8.25 1.20
C LEU A 174 8.19 6.87 0.85
N VAL A 175 7.46 6.25 1.78
CA VAL A 175 6.86 4.93 1.58
C VAL A 175 5.38 4.92 1.94
N THR A 176 4.57 4.15 1.21
CA THR A 176 3.16 3.95 1.55
C THR A 176 2.97 3.03 2.75
N ASN A 177 2.06 3.39 3.67
CA ASN A 177 1.81 2.61 4.89
C ASN A 177 0.97 1.37 4.60
N ALA A 178 -0.03 1.50 3.73
CA ALA A 178 -0.99 0.44 3.41
C ALA A 178 -1.52 0.64 1.97
N PHE A 179 -2.71 0.13 1.66
CA PHE A 179 -3.40 0.53 0.43
C PHE A 179 -3.62 2.05 0.45
N THR A 180 -3.07 2.73 -0.55
CA THR A 180 -2.99 4.19 -0.58
C THR A 180 -3.55 4.71 -1.89
N ILE A 181 -4.44 5.70 -1.81
CA ILE A 181 -4.98 6.41 -2.97
C ILE A 181 -4.11 7.61 -3.27
N PHE A 182 -3.74 7.77 -4.54
CA PHE A 182 -3.10 8.97 -5.05
C PHE A 182 -4.10 9.88 -5.73
N TYR A 183 -3.88 11.18 -5.61
CA TYR A 183 -4.75 12.23 -6.11
C TYR A 183 -4.09 13.04 -7.22
N THR A 184 -4.92 13.75 -7.99
CA THR A 184 -4.47 14.57 -9.13
C THR A 184 -3.77 15.86 -8.70
N ASP A 185 -4.10 16.38 -7.52
CA ASP A 185 -3.59 17.64 -6.98
C ASP A 185 -3.70 17.68 -5.44
N ALA A 186 -3.15 18.74 -4.85
CA ALA A 186 -3.08 18.93 -3.40
C ALA A 186 -4.44 19.20 -2.72
N SER A 187 -5.55 19.34 -3.47
CA SER A 187 -6.89 19.41 -2.89
C SER A 187 -7.41 18.05 -2.43
N LEU A 188 -6.78 16.95 -2.90
CA LEU A 188 -7.16 15.57 -2.59
C LEU A 188 -8.62 15.22 -2.96
N GLY A 189 -9.20 15.95 -3.92
CA GLY A 189 -10.60 15.76 -4.34
C GLY A 189 -10.81 14.65 -5.37
N THR A 190 -9.86 14.46 -6.29
CA THR A 190 -9.99 13.51 -7.41
C THR A 190 -8.87 12.49 -7.37
N SER A 191 -9.22 11.20 -7.34
CA SER A 191 -8.24 10.11 -7.37
C SER A 191 -7.58 9.98 -8.75
N SER A 192 -6.27 9.91 -8.79
CA SER A 192 -5.47 9.60 -9.97
C SER A 192 -5.29 8.09 -10.14
N THR A 193 -4.78 7.41 -9.11
CA THR A 193 -4.52 5.95 -9.08
C THR A 193 -4.41 5.49 -7.62
N TYR A 194 -3.98 4.27 -7.36
CA TYR A 194 -3.80 3.69 -6.03
C TYR A 194 -2.67 2.66 -6.06
N VAL A 195 -2.09 2.40 -4.88
CA VAL A 195 -1.06 1.37 -4.69
C VAL A 195 -1.24 0.58 -3.41
N ASN A 196 -0.57 -0.58 -3.29
CA ASN A 196 -0.44 -1.32 -2.03
C ASN A 196 0.57 -0.65 -1.06
N GLY A 197 0.68 -1.20 0.15
CA GLY A 197 1.65 -0.74 1.15
C GLY A 197 3.09 -1.11 0.80
N GLN A 198 4.03 -0.37 1.38
CA GLN A 198 5.48 -0.49 1.19
C GLN A 198 5.95 -0.19 -0.25
N VAL A 199 5.29 0.75 -0.92
CA VAL A 199 5.73 1.29 -2.21
C VAL A 199 6.55 2.55 -1.98
N GLU A 200 7.75 2.58 -2.54
CA GLU A 200 8.63 3.75 -2.52
C GLU A 200 8.11 4.84 -3.48
N LEU A 201 8.19 6.08 -3.03
CA LEU A 201 7.80 7.27 -3.76
C LEU A 201 8.97 8.25 -3.75
N ASN A 202 9.23 8.89 -4.88
CA ASN A 202 10.21 9.96 -4.94
C ASN A 202 9.58 11.23 -4.37
N TYR A 203 9.99 11.63 -3.16
CA TYR A 203 9.47 12.83 -2.52
C TYR A 203 9.85 14.08 -3.32
N VAL A 204 8.88 14.98 -3.50
CA VAL A 204 9.10 16.24 -4.22
C VAL A 204 9.06 17.41 -3.27
N ARG A 205 7.94 17.55 -2.54
CA ARG A 205 7.72 18.62 -1.56
C ARG A 205 6.42 18.42 -0.79
N SER A 206 6.41 18.92 0.43
CA SER A 206 5.20 19.03 1.23
C SER A 206 4.30 20.20 0.81
N ARG A 207 3.00 20.01 1.02
CA ARG A 207 1.93 21.01 0.93
C ARG A 207 1.19 21.06 2.26
N SER A 208 0.32 22.04 2.45
CA SER A 208 -0.41 22.20 3.72
C SER A 208 -1.20 20.96 4.15
N ASN A 209 -1.78 20.22 3.20
CA ASN A 209 -2.63 19.04 3.46
C ASN A 209 -2.23 17.80 2.65
N ALA A 210 -1.15 17.84 1.88
CA ALA A 210 -0.76 16.78 0.96
C ALA A 210 0.75 16.73 0.80
N ILE A 211 1.26 15.60 0.34
CA ILE A 211 2.64 15.46 -0.12
C ILE A 211 2.61 15.30 -1.63
N GLU A 212 3.36 16.14 -2.34
CA GLU A 212 3.64 15.94 -3.76
C GLU A 212 4.82 14.98 -3.86
N ALA A 213 4.63 13.91 -4.63
CA ALA A 213 5.62 12.88 -4.87
C ALA A 213 5.59 12.47 -6.34
N GLU A 214 6.54 11.63 -6.74
CA GLU A 214 6.60 11.03 -8.06
C GLU A 214 6.64 9.51 -7.98
N LEU A 215 5.86 8.88 -8.85
CA LEU A 215 5.78 7.44 -9.00
C LEU A 215 5.65 7.12 -10.49
N ALA A 216 6.48 6.22 -11.00
CA ALA A 216 6.45 5.79 -12.40
C ALA A 216 6.57 6.97 -13.40
N GLY A 217 7.38 7.98 -13.07
CA GLY A 217 7.57 9.19 -13.89
C GLY A 217 6.40 10.19 -13.87
N LYS A 218 5.40 10.00 -12.98
CA LYS A 218 4.24 10.89 -12.85
C LYS A 218 4.16 11.53 -11.48
N ARG A 219 3.83 12.82 -11.45
CA ARG A 219 3.48 13.55 -10.23
C ARG A 219 2.17 13.03 -9.65
N VAL A 220 2.20 12.70 -8.37
CA VAL A 220 1.07 12.24 -7.58
C VAL A 220 1.00 13.02 -6.27
N PHE A 221 -0.21 13.09 -5.71
CA PHE A 221 -0.45 13.72 -4.42
C PHE A 221 -1.01 12.68 -3.45
N VAL A 222 -0.52 12.68 -2.22
CA VAL A 222 -0.89 11.71 -1.20
C VAL A 222 -1.16 12.40 0.13
N LYS A 223 -2.02 11.79 0.94
CA LYS A 223 -2.27 12.24 2.30
C LYS A 223 -1.05 11.94 3.19
N PRO A 224 -0.63 12.87 4.06
CA PRO A 224 0.47 12.62 4.99
C PRO A 224 0.26 11.41 5.89
N GLU A 225 -0.98 11.11 6.31
CA GLU A 225 -1.28 9.92 7.12
C GLU A 225 -1.14 8.57 6.38
N ASP A 226 -1.15 8.58 5.04
CA ASP A 226 -1.08 7.35 4.24
C ASP A 226 0.38 6.95 3.90
N VAL A 227 1.35 7.77 4.29
CA VAL A 227 2.77 7.58 4.01
C VAL A 227 3.64 7.79 5.24
N THR A 228 4.84 7.23 5.19
CA THR A 228 5.89 7.44 6.19
C THR A 228 7.12 8.01 5.50
N PHE A 229 7.70 9.05 6.08
CA PHE A 229 9.04 9.50 5.73
C PHE A 229 10.06 8.62 6.45
N ILE A 230 11.09 8.20 5.74
CA ILE A 230 12.25 7.51 6.28
C ILE A 230 13.44 8.47 6.09
N PRO A 231 13.80 9.24 7.13
CA PRO A 231 14.97 10.09 7.09
C PRO A 231 16.22 9.30 6.72
N GLU A 232 17.17 9.97 6.08
CA GLU A 232 18.39 9.35 5.53
C GLU A 232 19.13 8.49 6.55
N ASP A 233 19.26 8.96 7.80
CA ASP A 233 19.94 8.23 8.89
C ASP A 233 19.28 6.89 9.26
N PHE A 234 17.99 6.72 8.93
CA PHE A 234 17.26 5.47 9.16
C PHE A 234 17.16 4.58 7.92
N GLN A 235 17.67 5.05 6.77
CA GLN A 235 17.74 4.25 5.55
C GLN A 235 18.91 3.27 5.64
N LYS A 236 18.59 1.98 5.86
CA LYS A 236 19.61 0.93 5.97
C LYS A 236 20.22 0.62 4.61
N ILE A 237 21.52 0.84 4.46
CA ILE A 237 22.31 0.36 3.33
C ILE A 237 23.13 -0.84 3.80
N GLU A 238 22.80 -2.05 3.35
CA GLU A 238 23.53 -3.26 3.77
C GLU A 238 24.87 -3.41 3.04
N SER A 239 24.94 -2.99 1.77
CA SER A 239 26.16 -2.93 0.95
C SER A 239 25.89 -2.23 -0.38
N ASP A 240 26.94 -1.90 -1.15
CA ASP A 240 26.81 -1.43 -2.53
C ASP A 240 26.02 -2.40 -3.42
N SER A 241 25.98 -3.69 -3.07
CA SER A 241 25.23 -4.71 -3.83
C SER A 241 23.79 -4.94 -3.32
N ARG A 242 23.39 -4.28 -2.23
CA ARG A 242 22.07 -4.35 -1.59
C ARG A 242 21.74 -2.96 -0.98
N PRO A 243 21.41 -1.98 -1.84
CA PRO A 243 21.10 -0.62 -1.39
C PRO A 243 19.79 -0.61 -0.59
N GLY A 244 19.64 0.40 0.27
CA GLY A 244 18.40 0.67 1.01
C GLY A 244 17.29 1.27 0.14
N ALA A 245 17.19 0.86 -1.13
CA ALA A 245 16.23 1.34 -2.11
C ALA A 245 15.97 0.26 -3.17
N SER A 246 14.85 0.35 -3.90
CA SER A 246 14.61 -0.52 -5.05
C SER A 246 15.63 -0.28 -6.17
N TYR A 247 16.03 -1.35 -6.86
CA TYR A 247 17.03 -1.30 -7.92
C TYR A 247 16.80 -2.38 -8.98
N TYR A 248 17.32 -2.12 -10.17
CA TYR A 248 17.37 -3.08 -11.27
C TYR A 248 18.77 -3.68 -11.37
N ARG A 249 18.87 -4.92 -11.84
CA ARG A 249 20.13 -5.63 -12.06
C ARG A 249 20.08 -6.46 -13.34
N ASN A 250 21.16 -6.45 -14.11
CA ASN A 250 21.34 -7.43 -15.18
C ASN A 250 21.81 -8.77 -14.60
N VAL A 251 21.07 -9.84 -14.86
CA VAL A 251 21.41 -11.21 -14.49
C VAL A 251 21.26 -12.12 -15.71
N ASN A 252 22.37 -12.59 -16.27
CA ASN A 252 22.43 -13.40 -17.49
C ASN A 252 21.66 -12.78 -18.67
N GLY A 253 21.77 -11.46 -18.86
CA GLY A 253 21.07 -10.73 -19.93
C GLY A 253 19.60 -10.42 -19.64
N THR A 254 19.06 -10.86 -18.50
CA THR A 254 17.70 -10.52 -18.05
C THR A 254 17.75 -9.38 -17.04
N LEU A 255 16.97 -8.33 -17.28
CA LEU A 255 16.73 -7.26 -16.32
C LEU A 255 15.84 -7.80 -15.20
N GLN A 256 16.35 -7.79 -13.98
CA GLN A 256 15.57 -8.07 -12.77
C GLN A 256 15.32 -6.78 -12.02
N HIS A 257 14.09 -6.58 -11.54
CA HIS A 257 13.78 -5.51 -10.59
C HIS A 257 13.69 -6.11 -9.19
N THR A 258 14.42 -5.52 -8.26
CA THR A 258 14.40 -5.86 -6.84
C THR A 258 13.77 -4.71 -6.08
N ILE A 259 12.57 -4.97 -5.55
CA ILE A 259 11.80 -4.03 -4.75
C ILE A 259 12.32 -4.08 -3.32
N TYR A 260 12.69 -2.92 -2.76
CA TYR A 260 12.98 -2.78 -1.35
C TYR A 260 11.72 -2.38 -0.57
N ARG A 261 11.47 -3.07 0.54
CA ARG A 261 10.33 -2.87 1.43
C ARG A 261 10.83 -2.35 2.77
N ALA A 262 10.98 -1.03 2.85
CA ALA A 262 11.72 -0.39 3.93
C ALA A 262 11.14 -0.64 5.34
N LEU A 263 9.81 -0.62 5.50
CA LEU A 263 9.17 -0.84 6.81
C LEU A 263 9.35 -2.27 7.34
N SER A 264 9.50 -3.25 6.45
CA SER A 264 9.73 -4.66 6.82
C SER A 264 11.19 -5.10 6.65
N ASN A 265 12.08 -4.20 6.21
CA ASN A 265 13.47 -4.48 5.85
C ASN A 265 13.62 -5.75 5.00
N SER A 266 12.85 -5.86 3.92
CA SER A 266 12.83 -7.03 3.05
C SER A 266 12.94 -6.68 1.58
N TYR A 267 13.32 -7.66 0.76
CA TYR A 267 13.46 -7.49 -0.69
C TYR A 267 12.61 -8.52 -1.43
N VAL A 268 12.04 -8.11 -2.56
CA VAL A 268 11.31 -9.01 -3.48
C VAL A 268 11.80 -8.77 -4.89
N THR A 269 12.21 -9.82 -5.58
CA THR A 269 12.79 -9.74 -6.92
C THR A 269 11.90 -10.43 -7.95
N TYR A 270 11.81 -9.85 -9.14
CA TYR A 270 11.20 -10.49 -10.31
C TYR A 270 11.95 -10.10 -11.59
N SER A 271 11.81 -10.92 -12.64
CA SER A 271 12.35 -10.59 -13.96
C SER A 271 11.39 -9.70 -14.72
N TYR A 272 11.91 -8.67 -15.40
CA TYR A 272 11.14 -7.67 -16.11
C TYR A 272 11.25 -7.82 -17.64
N GLY A 273 12.45 -8.00 -18.17
CA GLY A 273 12.67 -8.10 -19.62
C GLY A 273 14.14 -8.25 -19.99
N LYS A 274 14.50 -7.97 -21.25
CA LYS A 274 15.90 -7.93 -21.69
C LYS A 274 16.65 -6.81 -20.97
N ALA A 275 17.84 -7.09 -20.44
CA ALA A 275 18.70 -6.05 -19.89
C ALA A 275 19.14 -5.07 -20.98
N PRO A 276 19.12 -3.74 -20.74
CA PRO A 276 19.71 -2.77 -21.64
C PRO A 276 21.20 -3.08 -21.87
N ASP A 277 21.69 -2.88 -23.10
CA ASP A 277 23.07 -3.20 -23.45
C ASP A 277 24.10 -2.34 -22.65
N SER A 278 23.68 -1.18 -22.14
CA SER A 278 24.46 -0.31 -21.27
C SER A 278 24.60 -0.81 -19.83
N LEU A 279 23.84 -1.84 -19.42
CA LEU A 279 23.88 -2.40 -18.08
C LEU A 279 24.69 -3.71 -18.10
N GLY A 280 25.92 -3.68 -17.59
CA GLY A 280 26.79 -4.86 -17.53
C GLY A 280 26.28 -5.96 -16.59
N GLU A 281 26.77 -7.20 -16.75
CA GLU A 281 26.40 -8.33 -15.89
C GLU A 281 26.64 -8.00 -14.40
N GLY A 282 25.61 -8.18 -13.57
CA GLY A 282 25.63 -7.89 -12.14
C GLY A 282 25.55 -6.41 -11.76
N GLU A 283 25.66 -5.49 -12.73
CA GLU A 283 25.53 -4.05 -12.52
C GLU A 283 24.13 -3.72 -12.00
N ILE A 284 24.07 -2.77 -11.06
CA ILE A 284 22.82 -2.27 -10.49
C ILE A 284 22.56 -0.83 -10.92
N VAL A 285 21.28 -0.50 -11.11
CA VAL A 285 20.84 0.86 -11.46
C VAL A 285 19.48 1.15 -10.83
N THR A 286 19.25 2.39 -10.41
CA THR A 286 17.93 2.85 -9.96
C THR A 286 17.18 3.49 -11.13
N SER A 287 15.87 3.27 -11.22
CA SER A 287 15.02 3.90 -12.24
C SER A 287 13.62 4.15 -11.67
N TRP A 288 13.19 5.43 -11.69
CA TRP A 288 11.90 5.85 -11.16
C TRP A 288 10.73 5.67 -12.13
N ASP A 289 11.00 5.65 -13.43
CA ASP A 289 10.02 5.39 -14.49
C ASP A 289 9.96 3.91 -14.91
N GLY A 290 11.03 3.16 -14.65
CA GLY A 290 11.16 1.76 -15.06
C GLY A 290 11.32 1.59 -16.57
N THR A 291 11.75 2.64 -17.27
CA THR A 291 11.98 2.66 -18.73
C THR A 291 13.33 3.28 -19.09
N THR A 292 13.89 4.13 -18.24
CA THR A 292 15.19 4.75 -18.45
C THR A 292 16.22 4.19 -17.47
N PHE A 293 17.32 3.67 -17.99
CA PHE A 293 18.41 3.05 -17.24
C PHE A 293 19.74 3.65 -17.69
N ASN A 294 20.54 4.17 -16.76
CA ASN A 294 21.80 4.87 -17.07
C ASN A 294 21.65 6.00 -18.13
N GLY A 295 20.46 6.62 -18.21
CA GLY A 295 20.15 7.67 -19.17
C GLY A 295 19.70 7.17 -20.56
N GLU A 296 19.60 5.87 -20.77
CA GLU A 296 19.10 5.25 -22.01
C GLU A 296 17.69 4.71 -21.81
N GLU A 297 16.82 4.97 -22.78
CA GLU A 297 15.47 4.39 -22.80
C GLU A 297 15.51 2.94 -23.30
N ALA A 298 14.73 2.08 -22.66
CA ALA A 298 14.56 0.68 -23.02
C ALA A 298 13.06 0.35 -23.20
N THR A 299 12.78 -0.46 -24.22
CA THR A 299 11.43 -0.93 -24.54
C THR A 299 11.24 -2.37 -24.08
N PHE A 300 10.13 -2.65 -23.42
CA PHE A 300 9.78 -3.99 -22.94
C PHE A 300 8.40 -4.40 -23.45
N PHE A 301 8.02 -5.66 -23.24
CA PHE A 301 6.64 -6.11 -23.41
C PHE A 301 5.63 -5.30 -22.58
N ASN A 302 6.08 -4.62 -21.53
CA ASN A 302 5.26 -3.68 -20.76
C ASN A 302 4.77 -2.48 -21.58
N ASN A 303 5.46 -2.18 -22.68
CA ASN A 303 5.19 -1.11 -23.63
C ASN A 303 4.47 -1.61 -24.90
N LEU A 304 4.27 -2.93 -25.07
CA LEU A 304 3.59 -3.49 -26.24
C LEU A 304 2.14 -3.02 -26.30
N ASP A 305 1.67 -2.57 -27.47
CA ASP A 305 0.24 -2.42 -27.73
C ASP A 305 -0.40 -3.82 -27.73
N LEU A 306 -1.18 -4.09 -26.69
CA LEU A 306 -1.76 -5.40 -26.41
C LEU A 306 -2.83 -5.83 -27.42
N ARG A 307 -3.15 -5.00 -28.42
CA ARG A 307 -4.03 -5.35 -29.53
C ARG A 307 -3.28 -6.01 -30.69
N ARG A 308 -1.94 -5.90 -30.70
CA ARG A 308 -1.10 -6.51 -31.73
C ARG A 308 -1.08 -8.02 -31.58
N GLN A 309 -1.42 -8.71 -32.65
CA GLN A 309 -1.39 -10.17 -32.71
C GLN A 309 0.06 -10.69 -32.63
N GLY A 310 0.28 -11.78 -31.91
CA GLY A 310 1.58 -12.45 -31.77
C GLY A 310 1.77 -13.60 -32.76
N HIS A 311 2.98 -14.17 -32.80
CA HIS A 311 3.33 -15.26 -33.74
C HIS A 311 2.95 -16.66 -33.25
N TYR A 312 2.79 -16.83 -31.94
CA TYR A 312 2.72 -18.14 -31.30
C TYR A 312 1.33 -18.78 -31.39
N ASN A 313 1.30 -20.08 -31.69
CA ASN A 313 0.10 -20.92 -31.67
C ASN A 313 -0.09 -21.60 -30.30
N GLY A 314 -1.19 -22.31 -30.12
CA GLY A 314 -1.52 -22.94 -28.83
C GLY A 314 -0.51 -24.00 -28.39
N GLU A 315 -0.05 -24.85 -29.31
CA GLU A 315 0.95 -25.89 -29.01
C GLU A 315 2.25 -25.28 -28.45
N MET A 316 2.72 -24.18 -29.04
CA MET A 316 3.91 -23.47 -28.56
C MET A 316 3.70 -22.86 -27.17
N LEU A 317 2.53 -22.30 -26.89
CA LEU A 317 2.21 -21.79 -25.55
C LEU A 317 2.19 -22.92 -24.52
N ASP A 318 1.58 -24.07 -24.86
CA ASP A 318 1.56 -25.26 -24.01
C ASP A 318 2.97 -25.83 -23.79
N GLU A 319 3.82 -25.85 -24.83
CA GLU A 319 5.21 -26.27 -24.74
C GLU A 319 5.98 -25.42 -23.71
N TYR A 320 5.85 -24.09 -23.80
CA TYR A 320 6.49 -23.20 -22.84
C TYR A 320 5.99 -23.47 -21.41
N ILE A 321 4.67 -23.55 -21.21
CA ILE A 321 4.09 -23.81 -19.88
C ILE A 321 4.62 -25.14 -19.33
N ALA A 322 4.62 -26.20 -20.12
CA ALA A 322 5.11 -27.52 -19.72
C ALA A 322 6.61 -27.51 -19.40
N SER A 323 7.42 -26.73 -20.13
CA SER A 323 8.85 -26.61 -19.88
C SER A 323 9.18 -25.99 -18.51
N GLN A 324 8.37 -25.01 -18.08
CA GLN A 324 8.58 -24.28 -16.83
C GLN A 324 7.88 -24.94 -15.63
N HIS A 325 6.67 -25.44 -15.85
CA HIS A 325 5.85 -26.08 -14.83
C HIS A 325 5.11 -27.30 -15.40
N PRO A 326 5.75 -28.49 -15.42
CA PRO A 326 5.16 -29.72 -15.99
C PRO A 326 3.87 -30.19 -15.32
N ASP A 327 3.55 -29.68 -14.13
CA ASP A 327 2.35 -29.96 -13.33
C ASP A 327 1.31 -28.83 -13.40
N SER A 328 1.48 -27.87 -14.31
CA SER A 328 0.57 -26.74 -14.50
C SER A 328 -0.78 -27.20 -15.06
N PRO A 329 -1.91 -26.84 -14.43
CA PRO A 329 -3.24 -27.06 -15.01
C PRO A 329 -3.49 -26.30 -16.31
N LEU A 330 -2.67 -25.31 -16.66
CA LEU A 330 -2.80 -24.56 -17.92
C LEU A 330 -2.35 -25.36 -19.15
N ILE A 331 -1.64 -26.49 -18.97
CA ILE A 331 -1.17 -27.31 -20.09
C ILE A 331 -2.36 -27.90 -20.85
N GLY A 332 -2.32 -27.77 -22.18
CA GLY A 332 -3.36 -28.22 -23.09
C GLY A 332 -4.45 -27.17 -23.29
N HIS A 333 -4.19 -25.91 -22.93
CA HIS A 333 -5.14 -24.79 -23.07
C HIS A 333 -4.54 -23.63 -23.86
N GLY A 334 -3.39 -23.83 -24.51
CA GLY A 334 -2.79 -22.84 -25.39
C GLY A 334 -3.75 -22.32 -26.45
N ASP A 335 -4.53 -23.22 -27.07
CA ASP A 335 -5.53 -22.87 -28.09
C ASP A 335 -6.60 -21.92 -27.55
N ALA A 336 -7.02 -22.08 -26.29
CA ALA A 336 -8.00 -21.19 -25.67
C ALA A 336 -7.50 -19.74 -25.60
N PHE A 337 -6.21 -19.54 -25.32
CA PHE A 337 -5.60 -18.19 -25.34
C PHE A 337 -5.56 -17.62 -26.74
N VAL A 338 -5.17 -18.43 -27.73
CA VAL A 338 -5.04 -18.05 -29.14
C VAL A 338 -6.40 -17.70 -29.75
N THR A 339 -7.39 -18.58 -29.61
CA THR A 339 -8.75 -18.36 -30.16
C THR A 339 -9.38 -17.10 -29.57
N VAL A 340 -9.36 -16.93 -28.25
CA VAL A 340 -9.94 -15.75 -27.62
C VAL A 340 -9.18 -14.48 -28.02
N ALA A 341 -7.85 -14.55 -28.11
CA ALA A 341 -7.03 -13.41 -28.53
C ALA A 341 -7.40 -12.91 -29.93
N GLU A 342 -7.59 -13.82 -30.88
CA GLU A 342 -7.99 -13.49 -32.25
C GLU A 342 -9.40 -12.90 -32.31
N GLU A 343 -10.37 -13.56 -31.67
CA GLU A 343 -11.76 -13.12 -31.67
C GLU A 343 -11.94 -11.74 -31.04
N GLN A 344 -11.11 -11.40 -30.05
CA GLN A 344 -11.21 -10.15 -29.30
C GLN A 344 -10.18 -9.10 -29.71
N GLY A 345 -9.30 -9.41 -30.67
CA GLY A 345 -8.26 -8.49 -31.13
C GLY A 345 -7.27 -8.09 -30.03
N VAL A 346 -6.84 -9.05 -29.22
CA VAL A 346 -5.82 -8.87 -28.17
C VAL A 346 -4.65 -9.84 -28.39
N ASN A 347 -3.55 -9.67 -27.66
CA ASN A 347 -2.34 -10.47 -27.81
C ASN A 347 -2.40 -11.77 -26.99
N ALA A 348 -2.21 -12.93 -27.64
CA ALA A 348 -2.30 -14.26 -27.02
C ALA A 348 -1.20 -14.51 -25.97
N LEU A 349 0.04 -14.09 -26.25
CA LEU A 349 1.16 -14.20 -25.33
C LEU A 349 0.90 -13.42 -24.03
N TYR A 350 0.28 -12.25 -24.14
CA TYR A 350 -0.18 -11.48 -22.98
C TYR A 350 -1.29 -12.20 -22.20
N LEU A 351 -2.32 -12.75 -22.84
CA LEU A 351 -3.39 -13.46 -22.12
C LEU A 351 -2.83 -14.64 -21.30
N MET A 352 -1.92 -15.40 -21.89
CA MET A 352 -1.22 -16.50 -21.19
C MET A 352 -0.37 -15.96 -20.03
N ALA A 353 0.44 -14.92 -20.27
CA ALA A 353 1.31 -14.33 -19.24
C ALA A 353 0.51 -13.75 -18.06
N HIS A 354 -0.62 -13.10 -18.35
CA HIS A 354 -1.54 -12.57 -17.37
C HIS A 354 -2.18 -13.71 -16.55
N ALA A 355 -2.67 -14.76 -17.21
CA ALA A 355 -3.21 -15.93 -16.52
C ALA A 355 -2.16 -16.59 -15.61
N ILE A 356 -0.93 -16.78 -16.10
CA ILE A 356 0.18 -17.32 -15.30
C ILE A 356 0.39 -16.48 -14.05
N HIS A 357 0.40 -15.15 -14.19
CA HIS A 357 0.63 -14.22 -13.08
C HIS A 357 -0.44 -14.32 -12.01
N GLU A 358 -1.72 -14.24 -12.40
CA GLU A 358 -2.85 -14.14 -11.46
C GLU A 358 -3.24 -15.49 -10.83
N SER A 359 -2.96 -16.60 -11.52
CA SER A 359 -3.33 -17.94 -11.05
C SER A 359 -2.17 -18.76 -10.51
N ALA A 360 -0.96 -18.19 -10.43
CA ALA A 360 0.27 -18.92 -10.12
C ALA A 360 0.43 -20.16 -11.02
N TRP A 361 0.45 -19.95 -12.34
CA TRP A 361 0.50 -21.01 -13.36
C TRP A 361 -0.70 -21.98 -13.29
N GLY A 362 -1.90 -21.46 -13.04
CA GLY A 362 -3.15 -22.23 -12.94
C GLY A 362 -3.34 -22.98 -11.62
N LYS A 363 -2.42 -22.83 -10.65
CA LYS A 363 -2.38 -23.66 -9.43
C LYS A 363 -3.16 -23.07 -8.26
N SER A 364 -3.57 -21.81 -8.32
CA SER A 364 -4.35 -21.19 -7.25
C SER A 364 -5.66 -21.95 -7.00
N ALA A 365 -6.15 -21.96 -5.76
CA ALA A 365 -7.41 -22.63 -5.43
C ALA A 365 -8.59 -22.06 -6.23
N ILE A 366 -8.63 -20.73 -6.40
CA ILE A 366 -9.67 -20.06 -7.22
C ILE A 366 -9.59 -20.50 -8.67
N ALA A 367 -8.39 -20.62 -9.25
CA ALA A 367 -8.24 -21.16 -10.59
C ALA A 367 -8.77 -22.59 -10.66
N ARG A 368 -8.25 -23.50 -9.84
CA ARG A 368 -8.57 -24.94 -9.92
C ARG A 368 -10.02 -25.28 -9.62
N ASP A 369 -10.59 -24.63 -8.61
CA ASP A 369 -11.90 -25.01 -8.09
C ASP A 369 -13.04 -24.23 -8.76
N LYS A 370 -12.73 -23.05 -9.32
CA LYS A 370 -13.73 -22.15 -9.94
C LYS A 370 -13.47 -21.85 -11.42
N ASN A 371 -12.44 -22.44 -12.01
CA ASN A 371 -11.96 -22.12 -13.35
C ASN A 371 -11.70 -20.63 -13.58
N ASN A 372 -11.31 -19.89 -12.54
CA ASN A 372 -11.15 -18.44 -12.58
C ASN A 372 -9.67 -18.07 -12.51
N LEU A 373 -9.06 -17.89 -13.69
CA LEU A 373 -7.62 -17.64 -13.81
C LEU A 373 -7.16 -16.25 -13.37
N PHE A 374 -8.09 -15.28 -13.29
CA PHE A 374 -7.77 -13.86 -13.10
C PHE A 374 -8.34 -13.28 -11.80
N GLY A 375 -8.82 -14.15 -10.88
CA GLY A 375 -9.39 -13.71 -9.61
C GLY A 375 -10.61 -12.79 -9.75
N ILE A 376 -11.39 -12.93 -10.83
CA ILE A 376 -12.54 -12.05 -11.11
C ILE A 376 -13.56 -12.14 -9.96
N ASP A 377 -13.97 -10.99 -9.44
CA ASP A 377 -14.85 -10.80 -8.25
C ASP A 377 -14.30 -11.37 -6.93
N ALA A 378 -13.00 -11.63 -6.83
CA ALA A 378 -12.36 -12.02 -5.57
C ALA A 378 -12.21 -10.81 -4.64
N VAL A 379 -13.26 -10.51 -3.86
CA VAL A 379 -13.33 -9.33 -2.97
C VAL A 379 -12.52 -9.48 -1.69
N ASP A 380 -11.99 -8.36 -1.18
CA ASP A 380 -11.21 -8.31 0.06
C ASP A 380 -11.98 -8.89 1.26
N GLY A 381 -11.29 -9.72 2.04
CA GLY A 381 -11.84 -10.40 3.22
C GLY A 381 -12.69 -11.65 2.92
N ASN A 382 -13.03 -11.91 1.65
CA ASN A 382 -13.68 -13.15 1.23
C ASN A 382 -13.35 -13.54 -0.24
N ALA A 383 -12.07 -13.50 -0.59
CA ALA A 383 -11.61 -13.65 -1.96
C ALA A 383 -12.06 -14.98 -2.60
N TYR A 384 -11.94 -16.09 -1.86
CA TYR A 384 -12.31 -17.40 -2.40
C TYR A 384 -13.83 -17.52 -2.63
N ASP A 385 -14.68 -17.23 -1.65
CA ASP A 385 -16.13 -17.44 -1.84
C ASP A 385 -16.74 -16.41 -2.80
N GLY A 386 -16.23 -15.17 -2.79
CA GLY A 386 -16.69 -14.09 -3.68
C GLY A 386 -16.32 -14.28 -5.14
N ALA A 387 -15.19 -14.95 -5.43
CA ALA A 387 -14.73 -15.13 -6.80
C ALA A 387 -15.77 -15.81 -7.70
N MET A 388 -15.91 -15.30 -8.92
CA MET A 388 -16.80 -15.86 -9.93
C MET A 388 -16.41 -17.30 -10.27
N VAL A 389 -17.40 -18.14 -10.58
CA VAL A 389 -17.21 -19.51 -11.07
C VAL A 389 -17.47 -19.53 -12.56
N PHE A 390 -16.55 -20.15 -13.31
CA PHE A 390 -16.64 -20.35 -14.75
C PHE A 390 -16.76 -21.84 -15.09
N GLU A 391 -17.33 -22.13 -16.25
CA GLU A 391 -17.47 -23.51 -16.75
C GLU A 391 -16.11 -24.11 -17.15
N SER A 392 -15.18 -23.27 -17.62
CA SER A 392 -13.84 -23.66 -18.06
C SER A 392 -12.84 -22.49 -17.94
N PHE A 393 -11.55 -22.79 -18.02
CA PHE A 393 -10.50 -21.77 -18.13
C PHE A 393 -10.73 -20.87 -19.33
N GLU A 394 -11.07 -21.42 -20.51
CA GLU A 394 -11.46 -20.62 -21.69
C GLU A 394 -12.59 -19.64 -21.35
N GLY A 395 -13.60 -20.08 -20.59
CA GLY A 395 -14.69 -19.21 -20.15
C GLY A 395 -14.21 -17.99 -19.36
N SER A 396 -13.22 -18.16 -18.46
CA SER A 396 -12.62 -17.04 -17.73
C SER A 396 -11.72 -16.14 -18.59
N ILE A 397 -10.97 -16.72 -19.54
CA ILE A 397 -10.12 -16.00 -20.51
C ILE A 397 -11.00 -15.11 -21.41
N ARG A 398 -12.07 -15.70 -21.94
CA ARG A 398 -13.09 -15.02 -22.74
C ARG A 398 -13.75 -13.90 -21.96
N TYR A 399 -14.13 -14.16 -20.70
CA TYR A 399 -14.72 -13.11 -19.86
C TYR A 399 -13.76 -11.93 -19.67
N LEU A 400 -12.49 -12.18 -19.31
CA LEU A 400 -11.50 -11.11 -19.17
C LEU A 400 -11.42 -10.29 -20.47
N ALA A 401 -11.24 -10.95 -21.61
CA ALA A 401 -11.08 -10.28 -22.89
C ALA A 401 -12.33 -9.47 -23.28
N GLU A 402 -13.51 -10.09 -23.26
CA GLU A 402 -14.77 -9.48 -23.72
C GLU A 402 -15.37 -8.46 -22.75
N LYS A 403 -15.22 -8.65 -21.44
CA LYS A 403 -15.92 -7.84 -20.43
C LYS A 403 -15.03 -6.83 -19.72
N LYS A 404 -13.71 -6.99 -19.82
CA LYS A 404 -12.75 -6.07 -19.19
C LYS A 404 -11.86 -5.41 -20.23
N LEU A 405 -11.13 -6.19 -21.02
CA LEU A 405 -10.12 -5.62 -21.90
C LEU A 405 -10.74 -4.76 -23.00
N THR A 406 -11.69 -5.30 -23.76
CA THR A 406 -12.25 -4.61 -24.94
C THR A 406 -13.35 -3.60 -24.61
N THR A 407 -13.77 -3.51 -23.34
CA THR A 407 -14.86 -2.63 -22.87
C THR A 407 -14.40 -1.55 -21.90
N GLU A 408 -13.41 -1.84 -21.06
CA GLU A 408 -12.97 -0.94 -19.97
C GLU A 408 -11.54 -0.43 -20.17
N TYR A 409 -10.60 -1.27 -20.65
CA TYR A 409 -9.15 -0.99 -20.57
C TYR A 409 -8.46 -0.65 -21.89
N LEU A 410 -8.72 -1.40 -22.97
CA LEU A 410 -8.04 -1.30 -24.27
C LEU A 410 -8.93 -0.62 -25.34
N VAL A 411 -9.85 0.24 -24.89
CA VAL A 411 -10.79 0.98 -25.74
C VAL A 411 -10.88 2.42 -25.27
N GLU A 412 -10.72 3.40 -26.17
CA GLU A 412 -10.57 4.83 -25.80
C GLU A 412 -11.71 5.41 -24.97
N LYS A 413 -12.91 4.85 -25.11
CA LYS A 413 -14.12 5.27 -24.38
C LYS A 413 -14.37 4.48 -23.09
N GLY A 414 -13.53 3.50 -22.78
CA GLY A 414 -13.64 2.68 -21.58
C GLY A 414 -13.31 3.49 -20.33
N GLU A 415 -14.00 3.20 -19.22
CA GLU A 415 -13.84 3.95 -17.97
C GLU A 415 -12.45 3.77 -17.31
N HIS A 416 -11.67 2.78 -17.75
CA HIS A 416 -10.33 2.48 -17.24
C HIS A 416 -9.24 2.68 -18.29
N PHE A 417 -9.58 3.28 -19.43
CA PHE A 417 -8.64 3.52 -20.52
C PHE A 417 -7.53 4.49 -20.12
N ASN A 418 -6.29 4.01 -20.19
CA ASN A 418 -5.08 4.81 -19.95
C ASN A 418 -3.98 4.51 -20.98
N GLY A 419 -4.33 3.91 -22.12
CA GLY A 419 -3.41 3.42 -23.13
C GLY A 419 -3.59 1.93 -23.41
N TYR A 420 -3.00 1.46 -24.51
CA TYR A 420 -3.18 0.08 -24.99
C TYR A 420 -2.16 -0.92 -24.45
N THR A 421 -1.37 -0.53 -23.44
CA THR A 421 -0.25 -1.32 -22.91
C THR A 421 -0.53 -1.85 -21.51
N LEU A 422 0.29 -2.78 -21.02
CA LEU A 422 0.31 -3.15 -19.59
C LEU A 422 0.64 -1.92 -18.73
N GLY A 423 1.74 -1.27 -19.07
CA GLY A 423 2.14 0.02 -18.52
C GLY A 423 2.48 0.02 -17.03
N ASN A 424 2.30 1.18 -16.41
CA ASN A 424 2.68 1.48 -15.03
C ASN A 424 1.61 2.39 -14.38
N LYS A 425 1.93 3.06 -13.28
CA LYS A 425 0.98 3.96 -12.60
C LYS A 425 0.72 5.29 -13.32
N SER A 426 1.37 5.50 -14.45
CA SER A 426 1.24 6.69 -15.29
C SER A 426 0.45 6.44 -16.57
N THR A 427 0.59 5.26 -17.18
CA THR A 427 -0.01 4.89 -18.47
C THR A 427 -0.32 3.39 -18.52
N GLY A 428 -1.21 2.99 -19.42
CA GLY A 428 -1.63 1.59 -19.62
C GLY A 428 -2.56 1.06 -18.53
N MET A 429 -2.82 -0.24 -18.59
CA MET A 429 -3.77 -0.92 -17.71
C MET A 429 -3.47 -0.73 -16.23
N ASN A 430 -2.19 -0.74 -15.85
CA ASN A 430 -1.77 -0.72 -14.45
C ASN A 430 -2.13 0.58 -13.70
N VAL A 431 -2.54 1.64 -14.40
CA VAL A 431 -3.11 2.84 -13.76
C VAL A 431 -4.34 2.50 -12.93
N LYS A 432 -5.17 1.53 -13.38
CA LYS A 432 -6.44 1.20 -12.73
C LYS A 432 -6.62 -0.29 -12.40
N TYR A 433 -5.79 -1.19 -12.94
CA TYR A 433 -6.01 -2.64 -12.84
C TYR A 433 -5.63 -3.25 -11.49
N ALA A 434 -4.41 -3.02 -11.01
CA ALA A 434 -3.86 -3.65 -9.81
C ALA A 434 -3.35 -2.62 -8.82
N SER A 435 -3.31 -2.93 -7.52
CA SER A 435 -2.65 -2.06 -6.53
C SER A 435 -1.12 -2.18 -6.58
N ASP A 436 -0.58 -3.27 -7.13
CA ASP A 436 0.86 -3.41 -7.33
C ASP A 436 1.35 -2.46 -8.45
N PRO A 437 2.18 -1.44 -8.15
CA PRO A 437 2.69 -0.51 -9.17
C PRO A 437 3.56 -1.20 -10.23
N TYR A 438 4.01 -2.43 -9.96
CA TYR A 438 4.88 -3.20 -10.83
C TYR A 438 4.17 -4.39 -11.51
N TRP A 439 2.83 -4.50 -11.38
CA TRP A 439 2.02 -5.56 -12.00
C TRP A 439 2.32 -5.72 -13.50
N GLY A 440 2.33 -4.61 -14.25
CA GLY A 440 2.61 -4.64 -15.68
C GLY A 440 4.01 -5.16 -16.00
N GLN A 441 5.02 -4.75 -15.21
CA GLN A 441 6.38 -5.25 -15.37
C GLN A 441 6.51 -6.75 -15.10
N LYS A 442 5.77 -7.28 -14.12
CA LYS A 442 5.79 -8.72 -13.78
C LYS A 442 5.18 -9.56 -14.91
N ILE A 443 4.06 -9.12 -15.47
CA ILE A 443 3.45 -9.77 -16.64
C ILE A 443 4.37 -9.68 -17.85
N ALA A 444 4.94 -8.51 -18.13
CA ALA A 444 5.92 -8.33 -19.20
C ALA A 444 7.12 -9.27 -19.04
N GLY A 445 7.55 -9.53 -17.81
CA GLY A 445 8.57 -10.52 -17.51
C GLY A 445 8.16 -11.95 -17.91
N HIS A 446 6.91 -12.34 -17.66
CA HIS A 446 6.38 -13.63 -18.11
C HIS A 446 6.36 -13.71 -19.65
N MET A 447 5.91 -12.65 -20.33
CA MET A 447 5.94 -12.55 -21.79
C MET A 447 7.36 -12.67 -22.34
N TYR A 448 8.32 -11.95 -21.75
CA TYR A 448 9.72 -12.00 -22.15
C TYR A 448 10.33 -13.39 -22.05
N ARG A 449 10.13 -14.08 -20.91
CA ARG A 449 10.70 -15.43 -20.73
C ARG A 449 10.07 -16.45 -21.67
N ALA A 450 8.77 -16.35 -21.93
CA ALA A 450 8.07 -17.18 -22.91
C ALA A 450 8.59 -16.93 -24.32
N ASP A 451 8.65 -15.67 -24.74
CA ASP A 451 9.15 -15.28 -26.04
C ASP A 451 10.60 -15.72 -26.25
N GLN A 452 11.49 -15.53 -25.28
CA GLN A 452 12.88 -16.01 -25.36
C GLN A 452 12.98 -17.53 -25.52
N TYR A 453 12.14 -18.30 -24.80
CA TYR A 453 12.11 -19.75 -24.93
C TYR A 453 11.62 -20.19 -26.32
N LEU A 454 10.63 -19.49 -26.87
CA LEU A 454 9.97 -19.82 -28.13
C LEU A 454 10.65 -19.22 -29.38
N GLY A 455 11.85 -18.65 -29.25
CA GLY A 455 12.66 -18.18 -30.39
C GLY A 455 12.70 -16.66 -30.60
N GLY A 456 12.05 -15.87 -29.75
CA GLY A 456 12.17 -14.41 -29.71
C GLY A 456 11.40 -13.67 -30.82
N HIS A 457 10.36 -14.29 -31.37
CA HIS A 457 9.66 -13.77 -32.55
C HIS A 457 8.84 -12.51 -32.27
N ASP A 458 8.26 -12.38 -31.06
CA ASP A 458 7.44 -11.23 -30.69
C ASP A 458 8.30 -10.00 -30.31
N GLN A 459 9.63 -10.12 -30.20
CA GLN A 459 10.53 -8.95 -30.05
C GLN A 459 10.35 -7.93 -31.19
N LYS A 460 10.07 -8.41 -32.42
CA LYS A 460 9.84 -7.53 -33.58
C LYS A 460 8.62 -6.62 -33.39
N LEU A 461 7.64 -7.05 -32.58
CA LEU A 461 6.48 -6.24 -32.21
C LEU A 461 6.85 -5.09 -31.26
N LEU A 462 8.04 -5.09 -30.68
CA LEU A 462 8.55 -3.97 -29.88
C LEU A 462 9.41 -3.02 -30.72
N GLU A 463 10.08 -3.54 -31.75
CA GLU A 463 11.06 -2.81 -32.56
C GLU A 463 10.43 -2.01 -33.70
N ASP A 464 9.33 -2.51 -34.29
CA ASP A 464 8.65 -1.87 -35.41
C ASP A 464 7.14 -1.80 -35.16
N GLU A 465 6.61 -0.58 -35.07
CA GLU A 465 5.18 -0.30 -34.88
C GLU A 465 4.32 -0.72 -36.07
N ASN A 466 4.90 -0.81 -37.28
CA ASN A 466 4.21 -1.18 -38.51
C ASN A 466 4.36 -2.66 -38.86
N TYR A 467 5.07 -3.43 -38.03
CA TYR A 467 5.22 -4.86 -38.26
C TYR A 467 3.90 -5.58 -38.03
N GLU A 468 3.37 -6.22 -39.06
CA GLU A 468 2.19 -7.07 -38.98
C GLU A 468 2.60 -8.54 -39.05
N VAL A 469 2.05 -9.35 -38.15
CA VAL A 469 2.18 -10.81 -38.23
C VAL A 469 1.28 -11.27 -39.38
N THR A 470 1.88 -11.74 -40.47
CA THR A 470 1.13 -12.14 -41.67
C THR A 470 0.56 -13.56 -41.56
N GLU A 471 1.23 -14.46 -40.84
CA GLU A 471 0.85 -15.86 -40.60
C GLU A 471 1.38 -16.29 -39.23
N ARG A 472 0.60 -17.07 -38.46
CA ARG A 472 1.09 -17.70 -37.22
C ARG A 472 1.76 -19.03 -37.53
N PHE A 473 2.64 -19.47 -36.62
CA PHE A 473 3.23 -20.80 -36.76
C PHE A 473 2.14 -21.88 -36.81
N GLY A 474 2.17 -22.75 -37.82
CA GLY A 474 1.25 -23.89 -37.95
C GLY A 474 -0.04 -23.65 -38.74
N GLU A 475 -0.31 -22.45 -39.29
CA GLU A 475 -1.50 -22.23 -40.14
C GLU A 475 -1.38 -22.85 -41.57
N ASP A 476 -0.17 -23.22 -42.01
CA ASP A 476 0.10 -23.70 -43.39
C ASP A 476 0.31 -25.21 -43.56
N GLU A 477 0.38 -26.01 -42.50
CA GLU A 477 0.58 -27.47 -42.67
C GLU A 477 -0.71 -28.22 -43.08
N GLU A 478 -1.91 -27.63 -42.90
CA GLU A 478 -3.17 -28.26 -43.30
C GLU A 478 -3.66 -27.91 -44.72
N ASN A 479 -3.05 -26.95 -45.43
CA ASN A 479 -3.53 -26.51 -46.75
C ASN A 479 -2.55 -26.79 -47.91
N SER A 480 -1.48 -27.56 -47.67
CA SER A 480 -0.50 -27.95 -48.68
C SER A 480 -0.52 -29.45 -49.05
N GLU A 481 -1.64 -30.14 -48.84
CA GLU A 481 -1.89 -31.39 -49.58
C GLU A 481 -2.05 -31.08 -51.07
N GLU A 482 -0.93 -31.17 -51.80
CA GLU A 482 -0.85 -31.23 -53.25
C GLU A 482 -1.95 -32.15 -53.79
N LYS A 483 -2.93 -31.56 -54.47
CA LYS A 483 -3.79 -32.33 -55.38
C LYS A 483 -2.89 -32.94 -56.45
N PRO A 484 -2.92 -34.27 -56.65
CA PRO A 484 -2.15 -34.88 -57.71
C PRO A 484 -2.66 -34.38 -59.06
N GLU A 485 -1.72 -34.00 -59.93
CA GLU A 485 -1.98 -33.61 -61.32
C GLU A 485 -2.72 -34.72 -62.07
N GLU A 486 -3.82 -34.37 -62.74
CA GLU A 486 -4.38 -35.11 -63.88
C GLU A 486 -4.47 -34.23 -65.13
#